data_AF-A0A7X2MI40-F1
#
_entry.id   AF-A0A7X2MI40-F1
#
_cell.length_a   1.000
_cell.length_b   1.000
_cell.length_c   1.000
_cell.angle_alpha   90.00
_cell.angle_beta   90.00
_cell.angle_gamma   90.00
#
_symmetry.space_group_name_H-M   'P 1'
#
loop_
_entity.id
_entity.type
_entity.pdbx_description
1 polymer ?
#
loop_
_entity_poly.entity_id
_entity_poly.type
_entity_poly.pdbx_seq_one_letter_code
_entity_poly.pdbx_strand_id
1 'polypeptide(L)'
;LSFVDDISDRGDEFHCTAKFRYRQKDTGVTVKFNEDRTKVEVIFDEPVRAITPGQEVVFYDGEECLGSGTIDHAYKESKLLQYV
;
A
#
# COMPACT_ATOMS: atom_id res chain seq x y z
N LEU A 1 -5.30 0.58 9.08
CA LEU A 1 -3.99 -0.06 8.88
C LEU A 1 -3.77 -1.08 9.99
N SER A 2 -3.15 -2.21 9.68
CA SER A 2 -2.84 -3.26 10.66
C SER A 2 -1.44 -3.80 10.36
N PHE A 3 -0.44 -3.33 11.09
CA PHE A 3 0.93 -3.84 10.99
C PHE A 3 1.15 -4.98 11.99
N VAL A 4 1.95 -5.97 11.59
CA VAL A 4 2.21 -7.18 12.40
C VAL A 4 3.19 -6.86 13.52
N ASP A 5 4.22 -6.06 13.22
CA ASP A 5 5.22 -5.59 14.15
C ASP A 5 5.23 -4.06 14.24
N ASP A 6 5.98 -3.53 15.22
CA ASP A 6 6.21 -2.10 15.35
C ASP A 6 7.00 -1.59 14.14
N ILE A 7 6.28 -1.02 13.19
CA ILE A 7 6.84 -0.48 11.94
C ILE A 7 7.54 0.88 12.15
N SER A 8 7.61 1.38 13.39
CA SER A 8 8.20 2.70 13.70
C SER A 8 9.68 2.80 13.32
N ASP A 9 10.43 1.71 13.39
CA ASP A 9 11.85 1.65 13.01
C ASP A 9 12.09 1.91 11.52
N ARG A 10 11.07 1.74 10.67
CA ARG A 10 11.15 2.04 9.23
C ARG A 10 10.97 3.53 8.90
N GLY A 11 10.75 4.37 9.92
CA GLY A 11 10.51 5.80 9.75
C GLY A 11 9.13 6.11 9.14
N ASP A 12 9.03 7.28 8.51
CA ASP A 12 7.78 7.77 7.89
C ASP A 12 7.66 7.37 6.41
N GLU A 13 8.72 6.82 5.80
CA GLU A 13 8.75 6.39 4.42
C GLU A 13 9.65 5.16 4.25
N PHE A 14 9.14 4.12 3.58
CA PHE A 14 9.92 2.92 3.28
C PHE A 14 9.49 2.27 1.96
N HIS A 15 10.42 1.55 1.32
CA HIS A 15 10.16 0.74 0.14
C HIS A 15 9.90 -0.71 0.53
N CYS A 16 8.94 -1.35 -0.13
CA CYS A 16 8.60 -2.75 0.07
C CYS A 16 7.88 -3.31 -1.17
N THR A 17 7.34 -4.52 -1.06
CA THR A 17 6.40 -5.05 -2.05
C THR A 17 4.99 -5.11 -1.49
N ALA A 18 3.99 -5.06 -2.37
CA ALA A 18 2.59 -5.17 -1.97
C ALA A 18 1.76 -6.03 -2.92
N LYS A 19 0.77 -6.72 -2.36
CA LYS A 19 -0.29 -7.42 -3.08
C LYS A 19 -1.61 -6.69 -2.90
N PHE A 20 -2.23 -6.35 -4.02
CA PHE A 20 -3.53 -5.69 -4.07
C PHE A 20 -4.67 -6.67 -4.37
N ARG A 21 -4.32 -7.92 -4.71
CA ARG A 21 -5.23 -9.05 -4.88
C ARG A 21 -4.53 -10.35 -4.47
N TYR A 22 -5.29 -11.29 -3.91
CA TYR A 22 -4.78 -12.56 -3.34
C TYR A 22 -3.86 -13.39 -4.26
N ARG A 23 -4.04 -13.30 -5.58
CA ARG A 23 -3.24 -14.05 -6.58
C ARG A 23 -2.37 -13.17 -7.48
N GLN A 24 -2.25 -11.89 -7.18
CA GLN A 24 -1.38 -11.00 -7.94
C GLN A 24 0.08 -11.27 -7.56
N LYS A 25 0.99 -11.08 -8.53
CA LYS A 25 2.41 -10.98 -8.22
C LYS A 25 2.66 -9.74 -7.36
N ASP A 26 3.69 -9.83 -6.54
CA ASP A 26 4.19 -8.71 -5.76
C ASP A 26 4.52 -7.52 -6.65
N THR A 27 4.12 -6.33 -6.21
CA THR A 27 4.43 -5.07 -6.87
C THR A 27 5.30 -4.23 -5.97
N GLY A 28 6.42 -3.73 -6.48
CA GLY A 28 7.27 -2.79 -5.75
C GLY A 28 6.53 -1.47 -5.50
N VAL A 29 6.60 -1.00 -4.25
CA VAL A 29 5.91 0.20 -3.78
C VAL A 29 6.73 0.95 -2.74
N THR A 30 6.56 2.27 -2.73
CA THR A 30 6.96 3.14 -1.62
C THR A 30 5.75 3.49 -0.78
N VAL A 31 5.83 3.22 0.52
CA VAL A 31 4.79 3.53 1.51
C VAL A 31 5.22 4.77 2.28
N LYS A 32 4.36 5.80 2.32
CA LYS A 32 4.58 7.03 3.09
C LYS A 32 3.47 7.19 4.13
N PHE A 33 3.83 7.31 5.39
CA PHE A 33 2.88 7.65 6.45
C PHE A 33 2.47 9.12 6.37
N ASN A 34 1.24 9.41 6.77
CA ASN A 34 0.86 10.76 7.13
C ASN A 34 1.36 11.11 8.55
N GLU A 35 1.26 12.39 8.94
CA GLU A 35 1.82 12.91 10.20
C GLU A 35 1.37 12.16 11.46
N ASP A 36 0.12 11.69 11.50
CA ASP A 36 -0.45 10.96 12.64
C ASP A 36 -0.32 9.42 12.52
N ARG A 37 0.30 8.93 11.44
CA ARG A 37 0.50 7.51 11.10
C ARG A 37 -0.79 6.68 11.07
N THR A 38 -1.94 7.30 10.83
CA THR A 38 -3.22 6.59 10.69
C THR A 38 -3.52 6.17 9.25
N LYS A 39 -2.85 6.79 8.28
CA LYS A 39 -2.99 6.56 6.84
C LYS A 39 -1.63 6.44 6.18
N VAL A 40 -1.63 5.79 5.02
CA VAL A 40 -0.47 5.74 4.15
C VAL A 40 -0.83 6.12 2.73
N GLU A 41 0.08 6.79 2.05
CA GLU A 41 0.12 6.87 0.60
C GLU A 41 1.00 5.71 0.10
N VAL A 42 0.49 4.98 -0.91
CA VAL A 42 1.22 3.88 -1.54
C VAL A 42 1.50 4.26 -2.99
N ILE A 43 2.77 4.45 -3.30
CA ILE A 43 3.26 4.87 -4.61
C ILE A 43 3.84 3.64 -5.29
N PHE A 44 3.34 3.31 -6.47
CA PHE A 44 3.82 2.17 -7.24
C PHE A 44 5.10 2.52 -8.01
N ASP A 45 6.06 1.60 -8.03
CA ASP A 45 7.26 1.73 -8.88
C ASP A 45 6.87 1.75 -10.37
N GLU A 46 5.88 0.93 -10.73
CA GLU A 46 5.34 0.80 -12.08
C GLU A 46 3.81 0.90 -12.07
N PRO A 47 3.16 1.46 -13.11
CA PRO A 47 1.71 1.62 -13.13
C PRO A 47 0.93 0.31 -12.98
N VAL A 48 0.12 0.20 -11.92
CA VAL A 48 -0.80 -0.93 -11.71
C VAL A 48 -2.21 -0.57 -12.14
N ARG A 49 -2.90 -1.53 -12.78
CA ARG A 49 -4.29 -1.38 -13.19
C ARG A 49 -5.23 -1.98 -12.16
N ALA A 50 -6.46 -1.47 -12.13
CA ALA A 50 -7.59 -2.07 -11.42
C ALA A 50 -7.38 -2.26 -9.90
N ILE A 51 -6.66 -1.32 -9.27
CA ILE A 51 -6.79 -1.06 -7.82
C ILE A 51 -8.26 -0.77 -7.52
N THR A 52 -8.82 -1.23 -6.41
CA THR A 52 -10.26 -1.05 -6.14
C THR A 52 -10.46 -0.69 -4.68
N PRO A 53 -11.10 0.46 -4.38
CA PRO A 53 -11.49 0.81 -3.02
C PRO A 53 -12.30 -0.29 -2.33
N GLY A 54 -12.07 -0.48 -1.04
CA GLY A 54 -12.67 -1.54 -0.24
C GLY A 54 -11.96 -2.89 -0.33
N GLN A 55 -11.04 -3.09 -1.27
CA GLN A 55 -10.13 -4.24 -1.24
C GLN A 55 -9.01 -4.02 -0.22
N GLU A 56 -8.36 -5.12 0.19
CA GLU A 56 -7.17 -5.06 1.04
C GLU A 56 -5.89 -4.99 0.20
N VAL A 57 -4.94 -4.20 0.70
CA VAL A 57 -3.53 -4.26 0.32
C VAL A 57 -2.76 -4.95 1.44
N VAL A 58 -1.82 -5.82 1.08
CA VAL A 58 -0.90 -6.48 2.02
C VAL A 58 0.53 -6.13 1.63
N PHE A 59 1.34 -5.71 2.61
CA PHE A 59 2.72 -5.27 2.44
C PHE A 59 3.69 -6.38 2.88
N TYR A 60 4.77 -6.54 2.12
CA TYR A 60 5.78 -7.57 2.31
C TYR A 60 7.20 -7.05 2.14
N ASP A 61 8.11 -7.53 2.98
CA ASP A 61 9.57 -7.38 2.81
C ASP A 61 10.17 -8.77 2.54
N GLY A 62 10.35 -9.09 1.26
CA GLY A 62 10.68 -10.45 0.83
C GLY A 62 9.56 -11.44 1.20
N GLU A 63 9.86 -12.37 2.11
CA GLU A 63 8.89 -13.37 2.61
C GLU A 63 8.12 -12.91 3.86
N GLU A 64 8.55 -11.80 4.48
CA GLU A 64 7.98 -11.27 5.71
C GLU A 64 6.72 -10.45 5.43
N CYS A 65 5.63 -10.74 6.14
CA CYS A 65 4.39 -9.96 6.07
C CYS A 65 4.46 -8.79 7.05
N LEU A 66 4.55 -7.57 6.53
CA LEU A 66 4.65 -6.36 7.34
C LEU A 66 3.28 -5.94 7.91
N GLY A 67 2.21 -6.17 7.15
CA GLY A 67 0.86 -5.75 7.52
C GLY A 67 -0.08 -5.56 6.35
N SER A 68 -1.24 -4.98 6.63
CA SER A 68 -2.28 -4.72 5.64
C SER A 68 -3.06 -3.42 5.88
N GLY A 69 -3.87 -3.05 4.90
CA GLY A 69 -4.81 -1.94 4.99
C GLY A 69 -5.96 -2.08 4.00
N THR A 70 -7.06 -1.42 4.30
CA THR A 70 -8.15 -1.23 3.33
C THR A 70 -7.78 -0.08 2.40
N ILE A 71 -7.97 -0.29 1.11
CA ILE A 71 -7.75 0.74 0.09
C ILE A 71 -8.95 1.69 0.12
N ASP A 72 -8.75 2.95 0.50
CA ASP A 72 -9.82 3.95 0.50
C ASP A 72 -10.00 4.60 -0.87
N HIS A 73 -8.89 4.91 -1.54
CA HIS A 73 -8.86 5.69 -2.77
C HIS A 73 -7.74 5.19 -3.69
N ALA A 74 -7.91 5.37 -5.00
CA ALA A 74 -6.84 5.13 -5.98
C ALA A 74 -6.68 6.37 -6.87
N TYR A 75 -5.45 6.71 -7.20
CA TYR A 75 -5.12 7.92 -7.96
C TYR A 75 -4.31 7.57 -9.20
N LYS A 76 -4.43 8.39 -10.25
CA LYS A 76 -3.55 8.38 -11.42
C LYS A 76 -3.19 9.82 -11.75
N GLU A 77 -1.89 10.14 -11.78
CA GLU A 77 -1.40 11.52 -12.03
C GLU A 77 -2.11 12.55 -11.14
N SER A 78 -2.23 12.23 -9.85
CA SER A 78 -2.93 13.03 -8.83
C SER A 78 -4.44 13.22 -9.02
N LYS A 79 -5.05 12.56 -10.02
CA LYS A 79 -6.51 12.52 -10.18
C LYS A 79 -7.07 11.29 -9.51
N LEU A 80 -8.07 11.48 -8.65
CA LEU A 80 -8.82 10.39 -8.05
C LEU A 80 -9.50 9.57 -9.17
N LEU A 81 -9.27 8.27 -9.17
CA LEU A 81 -9.98 7.33 -10.04
C LEU A 81 -11.35 7.09 -9.43
N GLN A 82 -12.40 7.53 -10.14
CA GLN A 82 -13.77 7.24 -9.77
C GLN A 82 -14.14 5.85 -10.29
N TYR A 83 -14.41 4.93 -9.38
CA TYR A 83 -14.95 3.62 -9.68
C TYR A 83 -16.48 3.74 -9.66
N VAL A 84 -17.12 3.42 -10.78
CA VAL A 84 -18.59 3.38 -10.94
C VAL A 84 -19.02 1.93 -11.08
#